data_AF-A0A852WHE4-F1
#
_entry.id   AF-A0A852WHE4-F1
#
_cell.length_a   1.000
_cell.length_b   1.000
_cell.length_c   1.000
_cell.angle_alpha   90.00
_cell.angle_beta   90.00
_cell.angle_gamma   90.00
#
_symmetry.space_group_name_H-M   'P 1'
#
loop_
_entity.id
_entity.type
_entity.pdbx_description
1 polymer ?
#
loop_
_entity_poly.entity_id
_entity_poly.type
_entity_poly.pdbx_seq_one_letter_code
_entity_poly.pdbx_strand_id
1 'polypeptide(L)'
;MSSATTAPPRARTAGHASANGTGQSETGRVGGWLQRLDSPVTSYYVLLSVTAVLVIIGLIMVLSASSVMSLVQTNNATPYVYFRKQLQFAAMGTIVMFIGVRIPPRVWKALAVPMLAGALLLQLLVFTPLGVSVNGNRNWLALGPVTLQPSEFAKLGLILVGATVLAAKRKLLGQLRHVLVPFLVPAAGATIGLVLLGKDLGTVIIMGGIIAGLLFAAGVPRRMFVSGCSLFTALAVAMIVTSPNRLSRFDVWLGKDTNQYGAYRQPLHGRYALADGGWWGVGLGASREKWQWLPEAHNDFIFAIIGEELGLPGTLVLLGLFCALALVCYRIVLRTDDTFVRIATAGVMAWIVIQAVINIGAVIGLLPVIGVPLPLVSYGGSSLMTTMFALGMLLSFARREPGCAEALSAKPSVVRRSLAVLPGRRGRR
;
A
#
# COMPACT_ATOMS: atom_id res chain seq x y z
N MET A 1 -57.73 -20.29 -52.50
CA MET A 1 -59.15 -19.96 -52.77
C MET A 1 -59.93 -20.26 -51.49
N SER A 2 -60.72 -19.41 -50.84
CA SER A 2 -60.97 -17.94 -50.92
C SER A 2 -61.79 -17.57 -49.65
N SER A 3 -61.84 -16.33 -49.14
CA SER A 3 -61.23 -15.04 -49.50
C SER A 3 -61.25 -14.09 -48.27
N ALA A 4 -60.57 -12.94 -48.32
CA ALA A 4 -60.47 -11.98 -47.20
C ALA A 4 -61.45 -10.80 -47.31
N THR A 5 -61.86 -10.21 -46.18
CA THR A 5 -62.32 -8.80 -46.09
C THR A 5 -62.01 -8.18 -44.70
N THR A 6 -62.01 -6.85 -44.61
CA THR A 6 -61.30 -5.98 -43.65
C THR A 6 -62.14 -5.39 -42.48
N ALA A 7 -61.44 -4.84 -41.47
CA ALA A 7 -61.91 -4.04 -40.30
C ALA A 7 -62.35 -2.58 -40.70
N PRO A 8 -62.56 -1.52 -39.83
CA PRO A 8 -62.20 -1.26 -38.40
C PRO A 8 -63.29 -0.47 -37.57
N PRO A 9 -63.02 0.60 -36.74
CA PRO A 9 -62.50 0.67 -35.35
C PRO A 9 -63.38 1.43 -34.30
N ARG A 10 -62.86 1.58 -33.05
CA ARG A 10 -63.17 2.55 -31.93
C ARG A 10 -63.77 1.93 -30.66
N ALA A 11 -63.72 2.51 -29.44
CA ALA A 11 -62.69 3.27 -28.68
C ALA A 11 -63.22 3.68 -27.28
N ARG A 12 -62.41 3.55 -26.19
CA ARG A 12 -62.64 4.04 -24.79
C ARG A 12 -63.85 3.39 -24.05
N THR A 13 -63.92 3.23 -22.73
CA THR A 13 -63.42 3.98 -21.56
C THR A 13 -63.03 3.03 -20.39
N ALA A 14 -61.89 3.25 -19.73
CA ALA A 14 -61.75 3.86 -18.40
C ALA A 14 -62.30 3.05 -17.18
N GLY A 15 -61.36 2.49 -16.41
CA GLY A 15 -61.54 2.07 -15.01
C GLY A 15 -60.33 2.52 -14.20
N HIS A 16 -60.45 3.62 -13.45
CA HIS A 16 -59.39 4.11 -12.57
C HIS A 16 -59.39 3.33 -11.24
N ALA A 17 -58.30 2.61 -10.96
CA ALA A 17 -57.94 2.22 -9.60
C ALA A 17 -56.71 3.04 -9.19
N SER A 18 -56.94 4.09 -8.40
CA SER A 18 -55.86 4.91 -7.82
C SER A 18 -55.19 4.13 -6.68
N ALA A 19 -53.88 3.92 -6.77
CA ALA A 19 -53.07 3.34 -5.71
C ALA A 19 -51.72 4.07 -5.59
N ASN A 20 -51.78 5.38 -5.30
CA ASN A 20 -50.62 6.10 -4.78
C ASN A 20 -50.51 5.85 -3.27
N GLY A 21 -49.43 5.19 -2.83
CA GLY A 21 -49.30 4.72 -1.45
C GLY A 21 -47.87 4.30 -1.05
N THR A 22 -46.91 5.21 -1.23
CA THR A 22 -45.70 5.35 -0.38
C THR A 22 -44.99 4.05 0.07
N GLY A 23 -44.16 3.46 -0.82
CA GLY A 23 -43.28 2.33 -0.48
C GLY A 23 -41.89 2.34 -1.14
N GLN A 24 -41.49 3.44 -1.79
CA GLN A 24 -40.23 3.53 -2.54
C GLN A 24 -39.41 4.77 -2.13
N SER A 25 -38.49 4.63 -1.18
CA SER A 25 -37.52 5.69 -0.86
C SER A 25 -36.16 5.20 -0.31
N GLU A 26 -36.11 4.03 0.35
CA GLU A 26 -34.85 3.57 0.99
C GLU A 26 -34.11 2.48 0.21
N THR A 27 -34.80 1.45 -0.30
CA THR A 27 -34.18 0.37 -1.09
C THR A 27 -33.55 0.87 -2.40
N GLY A 28 -34.17 1.85 -3.06
CA GLY A 28 -33.61 2.49 -4.26
C GLY A 28 -32.31 3.28 -4.00
N ARG A 29 -32.12 3.83 -2.79
CA ARG A 29 -30.87 4.51 -2.43
C ARG A 29 -29.72 3.52 -2.31
N VAL A 30 -29.90 2.42 -1.56
CA VAL A 30 -28.86 1.39 -1.38
C VAL A 30 -28.49 0.73 -2.72
N GLY A 31 -29.49 0.40 -3.56
CA GLY A 31 -29.25 -0.09 -4.92
C GLY A 31 -28.46 0.89 -5.79
N GLY A 32 -28.74 2.19 -5.69
CA GLY A 32 -27.99 3.24 -6.40
C GLY A 32 -26.53 3.40 -5.92
N TRP A 33 -26.24 3.20 -4.63
CA TRP A 33 -24.86 3.18 -4.13
C TRP A 33 -24.10 1.94 -4.62
N LEU A 34 -24.73 0.77 -4.61
CA LEU A 34 -24.14 -0.47 -5.12
C LEU A 34 -23.88 -0.39 -6.64
N GLN A 35 -24.83 0.11 -7.44
CA GLN A 35 -24.62 0.37 -8.87
C GLN A 35 -23.50 1.38 -9.16
N ARG A 36 -23.29 2.38 -8.28
CA ARG A 36 -22.15 3.30 -8.41
C ARG A 36 -20.83 2.61 -8.15
N LEU A 37 -20.76 1.69 -7.18
CA LEU A 37 -19.56 0.88 -6.94
C LEU A 37 -19.24 0.02 -8.18
N ASP A 38 -20.24 -0.40 -8.94
CA ASP A 38 -20.03 -1.14 -10.18
C ASP A 38 -19.57 -0.32 -11.40
N SER A 39 -19.45 1.00 -11.28
CA SER A 39 -18.89 1.82 -12.35
C SER A 39 -17.43 1.42 -12.67
N PRO A 40 -17.01 1.40 -13.96
CA PRO A 40 -15.61 1.13 -14.32
C PRO A 40 -14.59 2.12 -13.76
N VAL A 41 -15.04 3.31 -13.34
CA VAL A 41 -14.16 4.36 -12.79
C VAL A 41 -13.98 4.27 -11.28
N THR A 42 -14.73 3.41 -10.58
CA THR A 42 -14.65 3.24 -9.12
C THR A 42 -13.24 2.88 -8.68
N SER A 43 -12.62 1.89 -9.32
CA SER A 43 -11.26 1.45 -8.99
C SER A 43 -10.25 2.59 -9.07
N TYR A 44 -10.35 3.46 -10.08
CA TYR A 44 -9.44 4.58 -10.28
C TYR A 44 -9.63 5.67 -9.21
N TYR A 45 -10.87 6.11 -8.97
CA TYR A 45 -11.12 7.20 -8.03
C TYR A 45 -10.92 6.78 -6.58
N VAL A 46 -11.37 5.60 -6.17
CA VAL A 46 -11.20 5.13 -4.78
C VAL A 46 -9.72 4.92 -4.47
N LEU A 47 -8.93 4.31 -5.37
CA LEU A 47 -7.48 4.16 -5.17
C LEU A 47 -6.79 5.51 -5.00
N LEU A 48 -7.13 6.51 -5.83
CA LEU A 48 -6.55 7.85 -5.75
C LEU A 48 -6.94 8.57 -4.46
N SER A 49 -8.23 8.53 -4.09
CA SER A 49 -8.74 9.16 -2.87
C SER A 49 -8.16 8.52 -1.61
N VAL A 50 -8.14 7.19 -1.51
CA VAL A 50 -7.56 6.46 -0.37
C VAL A 50 -6.06 6.74 -0.24
N THR A 51 -5.32 6.75 -1.36
CA THR A 51 -3.89 7.12 -1.36
C THR A 51 -3.68 8.55 -0.85
N ALA A 52 -4.46 9.51 -1.35
CA ALA A 52 -4.36 10.90 -0.93
C ALA A 52 -4.69 11.09 0.56
N VAL A 53 -5.76 10.47 1.05
CA VAL A 53 -6.15 10.53 2.47
C VAL A 53 -5.10 9.89 3.38
N LEU A 54 -4.56 8.70 3.02
CA LEU A 54 -3.49 8.06 3.78
C LEU A 54 -2.23 8.92 3.86
N VAL A 55 -1.81 9.56 2.77
CA VAL A 55 -0.64 10.47 2.76
C VAL A 55 -0.91 11.75 3.56
N ILE A 56 -2.12 12.31 3.51
CA ILE A 56 -2.49 13.49 4.31
C ILE A 56 -2.49 13.16 5.80
N ILE A 57 -3.11 12.04 6.20
CA ILE A 57 -3.06 11.54 7.59
C ILE A 57 -1.61 11.29 8.01
N GLY A 58 -0.80 10.64 7.17
CA GLY A 58 0.63 10.44 7.40
C GLY A 58 1.38 11.74 7.67
N LEU A 59 1.18 12.77 6.85
CA LEU A 59 1.82 14.08 7.04
C LEU A 59 1.41 14.75 8.36
N ILE A 60 0.13 14.70 8.73
CA ILE A 60 -0.39 15.26 9.99
C ILE A 60 0.20 14.49 11.19
N MET A 61 0.20 13.16 11.14
CA MET A 61 0.65 12.33 12.26
C MET A 61 2.18 12.32 12.39
N VAL A 62 2.93 12.38 11.29
CA VAL A 62 4.39 12.58 11.33
C VAL A 62 4.72 13.94 11.94
N LEU A 63 4.00 15.02 11.58
CA LEU A 63 4.16 16.32 12.24
C LEU A 63 3.93 16.21 13.75
N SER A 64 2.82 15.59 14.16
CA SER A 64 2.50 15.47 15.58
C SER A 64 3.55 14.63 16.34
N ALA A 65 3.85 13.42 15.87
CA ALA A 65 4.72 12.46 16.55
C ALA A 65 6.22 12.84 16.53
N SER A 66 6.69 13.61 15.53
CA SER A 66 8.10 14.03 15.42
C SER A 66 8.39 15.44 15.96
N SER A 67 7.36 16.19 16.37
CA SER A 67 7.50 17.57 16.85
C SER A 67 8.47 17.71 18.03
N VAL A 68 8.28 16.90 19.08
CA VAL A 68 9.12 16.93 20.30
C VAL A 68 10.55 16.47 19.99
N MET A 69 10.71 15.39 19.21
CA MET A 69 12.03 14.91 18.78
C MET A 69 12.79 15.97 17.96
N SER A 70 12.10 16.72 17.10
CA SER A 70 12.68 17.82 16.33
C SER A 70 13.17 18.95 17.24
N LEU A 71 12.41 19.31 18.28
CA LEU A 71 12.84 20.32 19.26
C LEU A 71 14.07 19.87 20.03
N VAL A 72 14.09 18.63 20.56
CA VAL A 72 15.25 18.07 21.26
C VAL A 72 16.49 18.05 20.34
N GLN A 73 16.36 17.57 19.10
CA GLN A 73 17.48 17.50 18.15
C GLN A 73 18.02 18.88 17.73
N THR A 74 17.18 19.92 17.75
CA THR A 74 17.55 21.27 17.29
C THR A 74 17.78 22.26 18.44
N ASN A 75 17.96 21.78 19.67
CA ASN A 75 18.10 22.63 20.87
C ASN A 75 16.99 23.70 20.95
N ASN A 76 15.73 23.25 20.81
CA ASN A 76 14.50 24.05 20.76
C ASN A 76 14.35 25.03 19.59
N ALA A 77 15.22 24.99 18.56
CA ALA A 77 15.11 25.92 17.43
C ALA A 77 13.93 25.65 16.48
N THR A 78 13.55 24.40 16.20
CA THR A 78 12.38 24.12 15.34
C THR A 78 11.73 22.75 15.52
N PRO A 79 10.38 22.65 15.62
CA PRO A 79 9.66 21.38 15.69
C PRO A 79 9.45 20.71 14.31
N TYR A 80 9.94 21.29 13.21
CA TYR A 80 9.51 20.94 11.86
C TYR A 80 10.51 20.13 11.01
N VAL A 81 11.61 19.63 11.58
CA VAL A 81 12.71 19.00 10.80
C VAL A 81 12.22 17.78 10.00
N TYR A 82 11.61 16.82 10.70
CA TYR A 82 11.13 15.57 10.08
C TYR A 82 9.91 15.83 9.19
N PHE A 83 8.99 16.71 9.61
CA PHE A 83 7.84 17.11 8.80
C PHE A 83 8.26 17.74 7.46
N ARG A 84 9.23 18.67 7.45
CA ARG A 84 9.73 19.29 6.20
C ARG A 84 10.31 18.25 5.25
N LYS A 85 11.08 17.28 5.76
CA LYS A 85 11.62 16.15 4.96
C LYS A 85 10.49 15.27 4.42
N GLN A 86 9.54 14.86 5.26
CA GLN A 86 8.40 14.02 4.83
C GLN A 86 7.54 14.74 3.78
N LEU A 87 7.32 16.06 3.93
CA LEU A 87 6.58 16.88 2.95
C LEU A 87 7.31 16.97 1.61
N GLN A 88 8.64 17.13 1.61
CA GLN A 88 9.45 17.07 0.38
C GLN A 88 9.34 15.70 -0.30
N PHE A 89 9.45 14.60 0.47
CA PHE A 89 9.27 13.24 -0.06
C PHE A 89 7.84 12.95 -0.53
N ALA A 90 6.81 13.54 0.09
CA ALA A 90 5.42 13.43 -0.37
C ALA A 90 5.18 14.20 -1.68
N ALA A 91 5.80 15.39 -1.84
CA ALA A 91 5.77 16.15 -3.09
C ALA A 91 6.48 15.39 -4.21
N MET A 92 7.71 14.90 -3.98
CA MET A 92 8.44 14.05 -4.93
C MET A 92 7.68 12.74 -5.21
N GLY A 93 7.10 12.12 -4.19
CA GLY A 93 6.23 10.95 -4.26
C GLY A 93 5.02 11.16 -5.17
N THR A 94 4.40 12.34 -5.10
CA THR A 94 3.28 12.75 -5.96
C THR A 94 3.72 12.88 -7.43
N ILE A 95 4.91 13.45 -7.67
CA ILE A 95 5.48 13.57 -9.02
C ILE A 95 5.76 12.18 -9.60
N VAL A 96 6.44 11.29 -8.88
CA VAL A 96 6.72 9.93 -9.38
C VAL A 96 5.44 9.10 -9.54
N MET A 97 4.46 9.22 -8.63
CA MET A 97 3.13 8.62 -8.80
C MET A 97 2.48 9.07 -10.11
N PHE A 98 2.50 10.37 -10.41
CA PHE A 98 1.93 10.91 -11.64
C PHE A 98 2.67 10.40 -12.89
N ILE A 99 4.00 10.26 -12.85
CA ILE A 99 4.77 9.59 -13.90
C ILE A 99 4.29 8.14 -14.06
N GLY A 100 4.17 7.39 -12.97
CA GLY A 100 3.69 6.00 -12.98
C GLY A 100 2.31 5.83 -13.61
N VAL A 101 1.39 6.77 -13.37
CA VAL A 101 0.04 6.83 -13.99
C VAL A 101 0.09 6.94 -15.52
N ARG A 102 1.16 7.53 -16.08
CA ARG A 102 1.32 7.68 -17.54
C ARG A 102 1.93 6.43 -18.19
N ILE A 103 2.79 5.70 -17.49
CA ILE A 103 3.53 4.55 -18.03
C ILE A 103 2.57 3.37 -18.32
N PRO A 104 2.46 2.88 -19.57
CA PRO A 104 1.57 1.76 -19.92
C PRO A 104 2.13 0.40 -19.46
N PRO A 105 1.29 -0.64 -19.27
CA PRO A 105 1.72 -1.97 -18.81
C PRO A 105 2.87 -2.60 -19.61
N ARG A 106 2.92 -2.36 -20.93
CA ARG A 106 3.99 -2.84 -21.82
C ARG A 106 5.37 -2.29 -21.42
N VAL A 107 5.44 -1.02 -20.99
CA VAL A 107 6.68 -0.37 -20.56
C VAL A 107 7.06 -0.85 -19.15
N TRP A 108 6.11 -1.01 -18.24
CA TRP A 108 6.35 -1.65 -16.94
C TRP A 108 6.97 -3.05 -17.06
N LYS A 109 6.46 -3.85 -18.01
CA LYS A 109 7.00 -5.18 -18.33
C LYS A 109 8.43 -5.13 -18.90
N ALA A 110 8.74 -4.13 -19.74
CA ALA A 110 10.09 -3.91 -20.26
C ALA A 110 11.07 -3.39 -19.19
N LEU A 111 10.60 -2.54 -18.28
CA LEU A 111 11.38 -2.01 -17.16
C LEU A 111 11.62 -3.00 -16.03
N ALA A 112 10.93 -4.15 -16.01
CA ALA A 112 11.02 -5.13 -14.94
C ALA A 112 12.47 -5.54 -14.59
N VAL A 113 13.22 -6.02 -15.58
CA VAL A 113 14.61 -6.47 -15.37
C VAL A 113 15.55 -5.27 -15.09
N PRO A 114 15.54 -4.16 -15.85
CA PRO A 114 16.33 -2.97 -15.51
C PRO A 114 16.08 -2.41 -14.10
N MET A 115 14.82 -2.35 -13.65
CA MET A 115 14.49 -1.85 -12.32
C MET A 115 14.99 -2.77 -11.21
N LEU A 116 14.82 -4.10 -11.37
CA LEU A 116 15.36 -5.03 -10.37
C LEU A 116 16.89 -5.01 -10.38
N ALA A 117 17.54 -5.06 -11.54
CA ALA A 117 18.99 -5.00 -11.65
C ALA A 117 19.56 -3.71 -11.03
N GLY A 118 18.96 -2.56 -11.32
CA GLY A 118 19.34 -1.28 -10.70
C GLY A 118 19.17 -1.29 -9.18
N ALA A 119 18.06 -1.84 -8.67
CA ALA A 119 17.85 -1.97 -7.22
C ALA A 119 18.85 -2.93 -6.56
N LEU A 120 19.22 -4.04 -7.22
CA LEU A 120 20.25 -4.97 -6.73
C LEU A 120 21.66 -4.34 -6.75
N LEU A 121 21.99 -3.53 -7.76
CA LEU A 121 23.25 -2.77 -7.80
C LEU A 121 23.31 -1.74 -6.67
N LEU A 122 22.23 -0.97 -6.45
CA LEU A 122 22.14 -0.05 -5.30
C LEU A 122 22.23 -0.81 -3.96
N GLN A 123 21.62 -1.99 -3.86
CA GLN A 123 21.70 -2.84 -2.68
C GLN A 123 23.13 -3.36 -2.43
N LEU A 124 23.88 -3.71 -3.48
CA LEU A 124 25.30 -4.08 -3.39
C LEU A 124 26.18 -2.90 -2.92
N LEU A 125 25.88 -1.68 -3.35
CA LEU A 125 26.62 -0.48 -2.91
C LEU A 125 26.54 -0.26 -1.40
N VAL A 126 25.57 -0.83 -0.68
CA VAL A 126 25.48 -0.73 0.78
C VAL A 126 26.65 -1.43 1.50
N PHE A 127 27.32 -2.37 0.86
CA PHE A 127 28.53 -3.01 1.41
C PHE A 127 29.81 -2.17 1.18
N THR A 128 29.74 -1.12 0.37
CA THR A 128 30.82 -0.12 0.17
C THR A 128 30.80 0.97 1.26
N PRO A 129 31.78 1.89 1.32
CA PRO A 129 31.76 3.01 2.27
C PRO A 129 30.54 3.94 2.18
N LEU A 130 29.74 3.87 1.11
CA LEU A 130 28.48 4.61 0.97
C LEU A 130 27.36 4.08 1.87
N GLY A 131 27.50 2.86 2.40
CA GLY A 131 26.48 2.20 3.21
C GLY A 131 26.54 2.59 4.69
N VAL A 132 25.38 3.00 5.22
CA VAL A 132 25.20 3.39 6.62
C VAL A 132 24.50 2.28 7.40
N SER A 133 24.92 2.09 8.65
CA SER A 133 24.26 1.20 9.60
C SER A 133 23.32 2.00 10.51
N VAL A 134 22.05 1.61 10.58
CA VAL A 134 21.02 2.21 11.44
C VAL A 134 20.43 1.10 12.29
N ASN A 135 20.38 1.25 13.62
CA ASN A 135 19.83 0.27 14.55
C ASN A 135 20.37 -1.18 14.36
N GLY A 136 21.66 -1.31 13.99
CA GLY A 136 22.34 -2.59 13.73
C GLY A 136 22.09 -3.19 12.34
N ASN A 137 21.32 -2.52 11.49
CA ASN A 137 20.94 -2.91 10.14
C ASN A 137 21.70 -2.04 9.10
N ARG A 138 22.49 -2.66 8.22
CA ARG A 138 23.25 -1.99 7.16
C ARG A 138 22.54 -2.18 5.81
N ASN A 139 21.47 -1.41 5.62
CA ASN A 139 20.59 -1.45 4.44
C ASN A 139 20.28 -0.05 3.85
N TRP A 140 21.06 0.96 4.22
CA TRP A 140 20.87 2.36 3.80
C TRP A 140 22.09 2.89 3.05
N LEU A 141 21.89 3.68 2.00
CA LEU A 141 22.93 4.46 1.32
C LEU A 141 22.86 5.92 1.78
N ALA A 142 24.01 6.52 2.09
CA ALA A 142 24.13 7.97 2.24
C ALA A 142 24.40 8.61 0.87
N LEU A 143 23.45 9.41 0.40
CA LEU A 143 23.56 10.22 -0.82
C LEU A 143 23.64 11.71 -0.41
N GLY A 144 24.69 12.04 0.34
CA GLY A 144 24.87 13.36 0.96
C GLY A 144 23.78 13.63 2.02
N PRO A 145 22.93 14.67 1.86
CA PRO A 145 21.91 15.02 2.84
C PRO A 145 20.70 14.07 2.90
N VAL A 146 20.60 13.13 1.95
CA VAL A 146 19.48 12.18 1.83
C VAL A 146 19.97 10.76 2.04
N THR A 147 19.24 9.97 2.82
CA THR A 147 19.42 8.51 2.90
C THR A 147 18.43 7.80 1.99
N LEU A 148 18.91 6.79 1.28
CA LEU A 148 18.10 5.95 0.37
C LEU A 148 18.17 4.49 0.81
N GLN A 149 17.02 3.81 0.88
CA GLN A 149 16.94 2.38 1.18
C GLN A 149 16.71 1.59 -0.11
N PRO A 150 17.71 0.88 -0.67
CA PRO A 150 17.56 0.21 -1.96
C PRO A 150 16.52 -0.92 -1.95
N SER A 151 16.31 -1.55 -0.80
CA SER A 151 15.35 -2.64 -0.63
C SER A 151 13.89 -2.22 -0.89
N GLU A 152 13.54 -0.94 -0.73
CA GLU A 152 12.23 -0.41 -1.14
C GLU A 152 12.02 -0.53 -2.65
N PHE A 153 12.98 -0.08 -3.46
CA PHE A 153 12.97 -0.22 -4.92
C PHE A 153 13.04 -1.68 -5.34
N ALA A 154 13.77 -2.51 -4.60
CA ALA A 154 13.89 -3.94 -4.87
C ALA A 154 12.54 -4.68 -4.70
N LYS A 155 11.68 -4.28 -3.73
CA LYS A 155 10.31 -4.81 -3.62
C LYS A 155 9.50 -4.58 -4.90
N LEU A 156 9.54 -3.36 -5.46
CA LEU A 156 8.83 -3.05 -6.71
C LEU A 156 9.45 -3.77 -7.93
N GLY A 157 10.78 -3.82 -8.03
CA GLY A 157 11.47 -4.59 -9.07
C GLY A 157 11.13 -6.08 -9.04
N LEU A 158 11.06 -6.66 -7.83
CA LEU A 158 10.68 -8.06 -7.61
C LEU A 158 9.24 -8.35 -8.05
N ILE A 159 8.31 -7.43 -7.78
CA ILE A 159 6.92 -7.51 -8.27
C ILE A 159 6.88 -7.49 -9.80
N LEU A 160 7.60 -6.57 -10.45
CA LEU A 160 7.61 -6.43 -11.90
C LEU A 160 8.24 -7.66 -12.59
N VAL A 161 9.37 -8.16 -12.09
CA VAL A 161 10.03 -9.36 -12.63
C VAL A 161 9.18 -10.60 -12.39
N GLY A 162 8.62 -10.76 -11.18
CA GLY A 162 7.73 -11.86 -10.84
C GLY A 162 6.49 -11.89 -11.74
N ALA A 163 5.79 -10.77 -11.88
CA ALA A 163 4.65 -10.66 -12.78
C ALA A 163 5.04 -10.95 -14.25
N THR A 164 6.20 -10.48 -14.71
CA THR A 164 6.67 -10.70 -16.08
C THR A 164 6.97 -12.18 -16.36
N VAL A 165 7.72 -12.84 -15.47
CA VAL A 165 8.13 -14.24 -15.62
C VAL A 165 6.95 -15.19 -15.42
N LEU A 166 6.15 -15.00 -14.37
CA LEU A 166 5.01 -15.86 -14.06
C LEU A 166 3.90 -15.74 -15.11
N ALA A 167 3.63 -14.54 -15.64
CA ALA A 167 2.69 -14.38 -16.75
C ALA A 167 3.18 -15.09 -18.03
N ALA A 168 4.48 -15.02 -18.34
CA ALA A 168 5.06 -15.71 -19.50
C ALA A 168 5.09 -17.24 -19.34
N LYS A 169 5.21 -17.76 -18.11
CA LYS A 169 5.30 -19.20 -17.81
C LYS A 169 3.99 -19.82 -17.32
N ARG A 170 2.84 -19.13 -17.39
CA ARG A 170 1.54 -19.55 -16.85
C ARG A 170 1.16 -21.02 -17.12
N LYS A 171 1.39 -21.53 -18.34
CA LYS A 171 1.09 -22.93 -18.73
C LYS A 171 2.00 -23.99 -18.07
N LEU A 172 3.14 -23.59 -17.50
CA LEU A 172 4.17 -24.46 -16.94
C LEU A 172 4.30 -24.37 -15.41
N LEU A 173 3.47 -23.55 -14.74
CA LEU A 173 3.53 -23.32 -13.28
C LEU A 173 3.23 -24.57 -12.43
N GLY A 174 2.69 -25.63 -13.04
CA GLY A 174 2.54 -26.94 -12.40
C GLY A 174 3.86 -27.70 -12.19
N GLN A 175 4.99 -27.21 -12.74
CA GLN A 175 6.31 -27.85 -12.61
C GLN A 175 7.26 -26.97 -11.79
N LEU A 176 7.78 -27.52 -10.68
CA LEU A 176 8.66 -26.79 -9.74
C LEU A 176 9.81 -26.06 -10.45
N ARG A 177 10.50 -26.72 -11.39
CA ARG A 177 11.64 -26.16 -12.13
C ARG A 177 11.30 -24.85 -12.85
N HIS A 178 10.07 -24.69 -13.36
CA HIS A 178 9.64 -23.51 -14.10
C HIS A 178 9.12 -22.37 -13.21
N VAL A 179 8.97 -22.60 -11.90
CA VAL A 179 8.75 -21.55 -10.89
C VAL A 179 10.08 -21.19 -10.20
N LEU A 180 10.86 -22.21 -9.83
CA LEU A 180 12.09 -22.08 -9.05
C LEU A 180 13.21 -21.40 -9.84
N VAL A 181 13.53 -21.92 -11.03
CA VAL A 181 14.73 -21.50 -11.79
C VAL A 181 14.62 -20.12 -12.43
N PRO A 182 13.50 -19.68 -13.06
CA PRO A 182 13.46 -18.41 -13.77
C PRO A 182 13.06 -17.20 -12.90
N PHE A 183 12.54 -17.43 -11.68
CA PHE A 183 12.12 -16.35 -10.77
C PHE A 183 12.65 -16.54 -9.35
N LEU A 184 12.37 -17.68 -8.72
CA LEU A 184 12.61 -17.85 -7.28
C LEU A 184 14.11 -17.80 -6.92
N VAL A 185 14.97 -18.40 -7.73
CA VAL A 185 16.43 -18.40 -7.51
C VAL A 185 17.09 -17.08 -7.94
N PRO A 186 17.02 -16.63 -9.21
CA PRO A 186 17.81 -15.49 -9.67
C PRO A 186 17.25 -14.12 -9.22
N ALA A 187 15.93 -13.97 -9.08
CA ALA A 187 15.32 -12.70 -8.69
C ALA A 187 15.05 -12.67 -7.18
N ALA A 188 14.18 -13.56 -6.69
CA ALA A 188 13.81 -13.56 -5.27
C ALA A 188 14.99 -13.93 -4.37
N GLY A 189 15.74 -14.98 -4.70
CA GLY A 189 16.91 -15.45 -3.93
C GLY A 189 18.01 -14.39 -3.84
N ALA A 190 18.38 -13.75 -4.96
CA ALA A 190 19.37 -12.66 -4.96
C ALA A 190 18.89 -11.45 -4.14
N THR A 191 17.63 -11.04 -4.30
CA THR A 191 17.06 -9.89 -3.56
C THR A 191 17.00 -10.17 -2.06
N ILE A 192 16.43 -11.31 -1.66
CA ILE A 192 16.35 -11.71 -0.24
C ILE A 192 17.75 -11.87 0.34
N GLY A 193 18.67 -12.55 -0.36
CA GLY A 193 20.03 -12.76 0.10
C GLY A 193 20.77 -11.46 0.38
N LEU A 194 20.71 -10.48 -0.53
CA LEU A 194 21.40 -9.20 -0.36
C LEU A 194 20.79 -8.32 0.75
N VAL A 195 19.48 -8.34 0.95
CA VAL A 195 18.82 -7.63 2.06
C VAL A 195 19.10 -8.31 3.41
N LEU A 196 19.12 -9.64 3.42
CA LEU A 196 19.43 -10.45 4.59
C LEU A 196 20.90 -10.31 5.03
N LEU A 197 21.84 -10.19 4.08
CA LEU A 197 23.25 -9.88 4.34
C LEU A 197 23.42 -8.50 5.00
N GLY A 198 22.58 -7.52 4.66
CA GLY A 198 22.49 -6.24 5.37
C GLY A 198 21.84 -6.33 6.77
N LYS A 199 21.30 -7.50 7.14
CA LYS A 199 20.64 -7.85 8.42
C LYS A 199 19.19 -7.37 8.59
N ASP A 200 18.50 -7.00 7.52
CA ASP A 200 17.08 -6.59 7.55
C ASP A 200 16.13 -7.78 7.39
N LEU A 201 15.76 -8.41 8.51
CA LEU A 201 14.76 -9.48 8.51
C LEU A 201 13.34 -8.95 8.22
N GLY A 202 13.03 -7.70 8.60
CA GLY A 202 11.70 -7.13 8.43
C GLY A 202 11.32 -6.97 6.96
N THR A 203 12.20 -6.39 6.16
CA THR A 203 12.03 -6.29 4.72
C THR A 203 12.01 -7.67 4.05
N VAL A 204 12.78 -8.65 4.53
CA VAL A 204 12.73 -10.04 4.03
C VAL A 204 11.37 -10.70 4.28
N ILE A 205 10.75 -10.49 5.45
CA ILE A 205 9.38 -10.97 5.74
C ILE A 205 8.36 -10.37 4.77
N ILE A 206 8.45 -9.06 4.50
CA ILE A 206 7.59 -8.38 3.51
C ILE A 206 7.82 -8.95 2.10
N MET A 207 9.08 -9.18 1.70
CA MET A 207 9.43 -9.80 0.42
C MET A 207 8.90 -11.22 0.29
N GLY A 208 8.94 -12.02 1.37
CA GLY A 208 8.30 -13.34 1.43
C GLY A 208 6.79 -13.25 1.19
N GLY A 209 6.12 -12.28 1.83
CA GLY A 209 4.71 -11.98 1.60
C GLY A 209 4.39 -11.56 0.15
N ILE A 210 5.24 -10.73 -0.46
CA ILE A 210 5.14 -10.34 -1.87
C ILE A 210 5.24 -11.57 -2.77
N ILE A 211 6.25 -12.42 -2.57
CA ILE A 211 6.45 -13.65 -3.36
C ILE A 211 5.24 -14.57 -3.20
N ALA A 212 4.74 -14.77 -1.98
CA ALA A 212 3.53 -15.55 -1.74
C ALA A 212 2.33 -14.99 -2.53
N GLY A 213 2.10 -13.68 -2.50
CA GLY A 213 1.05 -13.02 -3.28
C GLY A 213 1.20 -13.19 -4.79
N LEU A 214 2.42 -13.05 -5.33
CA LEU A 214 2.74 -13.25 -6.75
C LEU A 214 2.47 -14.69 -7.19
N LEU A 215 2.96 -15.68 -6.42
CA LEU A 215 2.79 -17.11 -6.72
C LEU A 215 1.32 -17.55 -6.63
N PHE A 216 0.60 -17.05 -5.61
CA PHE A 216 -0.83 -17.31 -5.44
C PHE A 216 -1.64 -16.76 -6.61
N ALA A 217 -1.43 -15.49 -6.97
CA ALA A 217 -2.12 -14.85 -8.11
C ALA A 217 -1.76 -15.45 -9.47
N ALA A 218 -0.57 -16.04 -9.60
CA ALA A 218 -0.17 -16.79 -10.79
C ALA A 218 -0.85 -18.17 -10.90
N GLY A 219 -1.43 -18.69 -9.83
CA GLY A 219 -2.06 -20.02 -9.79
C GLY A 219 -1.09 -21.18 -9.53
N VAL A 220 0.02 -20.93 -8.83
CA VAL A 220 0.98 -21.98 -8.43
C VAL A 220 0.30 -22.99 -7.49
N PRO A 221 0.46 -24.31 -7.71
CA PRO A 221 -0.30 -25.32 -6.96
C PRO A 221 0.02 -25.34 -5.46
N ARG A 222 -1.02 -25.51 -4.63
CA ARG A 222 -0.97 -25.44 -3.15
C ARG A 222 0.18 -26.22 -2.50
N ARG A 223 0.60 -27.35 -3.06
CA ARG A 223 1.72 -28.16 -2.53
C ARG A 223 3.05 -27.38 -2.55
N MET A 224 3.32 -26.66 -3.64
CA MET A 224 4.53 -25.84 -3.79
C MET A 224 4.48 -24.58 -2.90
N PHE A 225 3.28 -24.03 -2.73
CA PHE A 225 3.04 -22.91 -1.82
C PHE A 225 3.33 -23.32 -0.37
N VAL A 226 2.77 -24.43 0.10
CA VAL A 226 3.02 -24.97 1.45
C VAL A 226 4.52 -25.25 1.66
N SER A 227 5.20 -25.94 0.72
CA SER A 227 6.65 -26.18 0.86
C SER A 227 7.47 -24.88 0.89
N GLY A 228 7.08 -23.87 0.09
CA GLY A 228 7.74 -22.56 0.07
C GLY A 228 7.56 -21.80 1.38
N CYS A 229 6.34 -21.78 1.92
CA CYS A 229 6.06 -21.22 3.24
C CYS A 229 6.81 -21.93 4.36
N SER A 230 6.84 -23.28 4.36
CA SER A 230 7.59 -24.06 5.34
C SER A 230 9.09 -23.74 5.32
N LEU A 231 9.70 -23.67 4.14
CA LEU A 231 11.11 -23.30 3.98
C LEU A 231 11.37 -21.85 4.42
N PHE A 232 10.50 -20.91 4.05
CA PHE A 232 10.62 -19.51 4.44
C PHE A 232 10.53 -19.33 5.97
N THR A 233 9.55 -19.98 6.61
CA THR A 233 9.40 -19.96 8.07
C THR A 233 10.59 -20.61 8.76
N ALA A 234 11.10 -21.74 8.27
CA ALA A 234 12.30 -22.37 8.84
C ALA A 234 13.52 -21.44 8.79
N LEU A 235 13.76 -20.76 7.66
CA LEU A 235 14.83 -19.79 7.52
C LEU A 235 14.62 -18.56 8.43
N ALA A 236 13.38 -18.06 8.54
CA ALA A 236 13.06 -16.94 9.43
C ALA A 236 13.32 -17.31 10.91
N VAL A 237 12.90 -18.49 11.36
CA VAL A 237 13.16 -19.01 12.71
C VAL A 237 14.66 -19.15 12.97
N ALA A 238 15.42 -19.76 12.05
CA ALA A 238 16.87 -19.85 12.17
C ALA A 238 17.54 -18.47 12.28
N MET A 239 17.07 -17.48 11.51
CA MET A 239 17.56 -16.10 11.60
C MET A 239 17.16 -15.40 12.90
N ILE A 240 16.01 -15.69 13.48
CA ILE A 240 15.61 -15.16 14.80
C ILE A 240 16.56 -15.71 15.87
N VAL A 241 16.69 -17.05 15.96
CA VAL A 241 17.47 -17.73 17.01
C VAL A 241 18.97 -17.39 16.97
N THR A 242 19.52 -17.08 15.79
CA THR A 242 20.93 -16.69 15.63
C THR A 242 21.26 -15.23 15.98
N SER A 243 20.29 -14.42 16.45
CA SER A 243 20.53 -13.02 16.82
C SER A 243 19.92 -12.68 18.19
N PRO A 244 20.74 -12.33 19.20
CA PRO A 244 20.24 -11.96 20.53
C PRO A 244 19.19 -10.84 20.53
N ASN A 245 19.36 -9.83 19.66
CA ASN A 245 18.40 -8.72 19.50
C ASN A 245 17.06 -9.17 18.87
N ARG A 246 17.08 -10.18 17.99
CA ARG A 246 15.83 -10.73 17.43
C ARG A 246 15.14 -11.67 18.41
N LEU A 247 15.91 -12.51 19.11
CA LEU A 247 15.41 -13.36 20.20
C LEU A 247 14.74 -12.54 21.30
N SER A 248 15.39 -11.50 21.83
CA SER A 248 14.81 -10.70 22.92
C SER A 248 13.46 -10.09 22.56
N ARG A 249 13.28 -9.59 21.33
CA ARG A 249 11.98 -9.08 20.85
C ARG A 249 10.91 -10.18 20.72
N PHE A 250 11.30 -11.41 20.44
CA PHE A 250 10.40 -12.57 20.43
C PHE A 250 10.07 -13.06 21.84
N ASP A 251 11.04 -13.09 22.75
CA ASP A 251 10.83 -13.46 24.16
C ASP A 251 9.96 -12.42 24.89
N VAL A 252 10.12 -11.13 24.57
CA VAL A 252 9.18 -10.05 24.96
C VAL A 252 7.77 -10.31 24.45
N TRP A 253 7.60 -10.68 23.17
CA TRP A 253 6.28 -10.97 22.60
C TRP A 253 5.63 -12.22 23.24
N LEU A 254 6.42 -13.23 23.59
CA LEU A 254 5.99 -14.41 24.33
C LEU A 254 5.78 -14.17 25.84
N GLY A 255 6.02 -12.95 26.34
CA GLY A 255 5.86 -12.58 27.75
C GLY A 255 6.93 -13.14 28.70
N LYS A 256 8.06 -13.63 28.18
CA LYS A 256 9.18 -14.16 28.98
C LYS A 256 10.12 -13.07 29.49
N ASP A 257 10.29 -11.98 28.73
CA ASP A 257 11.05 -10.79 29.14
C ASP A 257 10.08 -9.61 29.33
N THR A 258 10.05 -9.10 30.56
CA THR A 258 9.22 -7.96 30.98
C THR A 258 10.06 -6.80 31.50
N ASN A 259 11.36 -6.75 31.19
CA ASN A 259 12.25 -5.68 31.63
C ASN A 259 11.90 -4.35 30.94
N GLN A 260 11.25 -3.45 31.69
CA GLN A 260 10.79 -2.14 31.23
C GLN A 260 11.91 -1.19 30.77
N TYR A 261 13.17 -1.47 31.11
CA TYR A 261 14.34 -0.73 30.62
C TYR A 261 14.99 -1.38 29.39
N GLY A 262 14.57 -2.59 29.01
CA GLY A 262 15.06 -3.36 27.87
C GLY A 262 14.12 -3.33 26.66
N ALA A 263 14.08 -4.44 25.91
CA ALA A 263 13.30 -4.55 24.68
C ALA A 263 11.77 -4.47 24.89
N TYR A 264 11.28 -4.72 26.12
CA TYR A 264 9.87 -4.58 26.48
C TYR A 264 9.37 -3.13 26.48
N ARG A 265 10.26 -2.14 26.65
CA ARG A 265 9.90 -0.72 26.73
C ARG A 265 9.04 -0.26 25.55
N GLN A 266 9.46 -0.58 24.32
CA GLN A 266 8.80 -0.10 23.12
C GLN A 266 7.36 -0.64 22.94
N PRO A 267 7.08 -1.96 23.00
CA PRO A 267 5.71 -2.46 22.95
C PRO A 267 4.88 -2.11 24.20
N LEU A 268 5.50 -1.89 25.37
CA LEU A 268 4.79 -1.44 26.57
C LEU A 268 4.20 -0.03 26.37
N HIS A 269 5.05 0.94 26.03
CA HIS A 269 4.62 2.33 25.77
C HIS A 269 3.67 2.43 24.57
N GLY A 270 3.83 1.58 23.54
CA GLY A 270 2.87 1.48 22.45
C GLY A 270 1.45 1.07 22.91
N ARG A 271 1.35 0.19 23.92
CA ARG A 271 0.07 -0.21 24.52
C ARG A 271 -0.47 0.86 25.48
N TYR A 272 0.38 1.56 26.21
CA TYR A 272 -0.04 2.70 27.04
C TYR A 272 -0.63 3.83 26.18
N ALA A 273 -0.03 4.17 25.04
CA ALA A 273 -0.59 5.14 24.08
C ALA A 273 -2.02 4.75 23.64
N LEU A 274 -2.26 3.48 23.32
CA LEU A 274 -3.59 2.97 22.96
C LEU A 274 -4.58 3.01 24.13
N ALA A 275 -4.11 2.76 25.36
CA ALA A 275 -4.95 2.81 26.56
C ALA A 275 -5.35 4.25 26.92
N ASP A 276 -4.40 5.20 26.91
CA ASP A 276 -4.63 6.62 27.20
C ASP A 276 -5.57 7.27 26.16
N GLY A 277 -5.50 6.86 24.89
CA GLY A 277 -6.42 7.35 23.86
C GLY A 277 -7.86 6.86 24.00
N GLY A 278 -8.06 5.64 24.51
CA GLY A 278 -9.40 5.07 24.74
C GLY A 278 -10.35 5.18 23.54
N TRP A 279 -11.59 5.61 23.81
CA TRP A 279 -12.65 5.67 22.79
C TRP A 279 -12.60 6.89 21.87
N TRP A 280 -11.97 8.00 22.26
CA TRP A 280 -12.10 9.29 21.54
C TRP A 280 -10.77 10.00 21.25
N GLY A 281 -9.67 9.53 21.83
CA GLY A 281 -8.36 10.16 21.77
C GLY A 281 -8.21 11.27 22.81
N VAL A 282 -6.96 11.60 23.13
CA VAL A 282 -6.60 12.77 23.96
C VAL A 282 -6.62 14.09 23.18
N GLY A 283 -6.78 14.03 21.86
CA GLY A 283 -6.76 15.16 20.94
C GLY A 283 -5.48 15.22 20.10
N LEU A 284 -5.61 15.73 18.87
CA LEU A 284 -4.47 15.97 17.97
C LEU A 284 -3.44 16.88 18.63
N GLY A 285 -2.18 16.44 18.63
CA GLY A 285 -1.09 17.18 19.26
C GLY A 285 -0.93 16.92 20.77
N ALA A 286 -1.86 16.24 21.44
CA ALA A 286 -1.85 16.07 22.91
C ALA A 286 -1.23 14.76 23.41
N SER A 287 -0.65 13.91 22.54
CA SER A 287 0.07 12.70 22.95
C SER A 287 1.15 13.00 24.00
N ARG A 288 1.20 12.16 25.03
CA ARG A 288 2.23 12.09 26.07
C ARG A 288 3.37 11.18 25.64
N GLU A 289 3.07 10.07 24.98
CA GLU A 289 4.07 9.06 24.61
C GLU A 289 5.12 9.57 23.61
N LYS A 290 4.79 10.56 22.78
CA LYS A 290 5.76 11.23 21.90
C LYS A 290 6.84 12.05 22.62
N TRP A 291 6.71 12.31 23.93
CA TRP A 291 7.72 13.02 24.73
C TRP A 291 8.91 12.13 25.12
N GLN A 292 9.47 11.41 24.13
CA GLN A 292 10.60 10.46 24.26
C GLN A 292 10.33 9.24 25.17
N TRP A 293 9.07 8.97 25.53
CA TRP A 293 8.68 7.76 26.25
C TRP A 293 8.67 6.55 25.31
N LEU A 294 8.02 6.68 24.15
CA LEU A 294 7.92 5.69 23.08
C LEU A 294 9.04 5.82 22.02
N PRO A 295 9.97 4.85 21.92
CA PRO A 295 10.99 4.82 20.87
C PRO A 295 10.39 4.64 19.47
N GLU A 296 10.94 5.36 18.48
CA GLU A 296 10.53 5.30 17.06
C GLU A 296 9.03 5.62 16.82
N ALA A 297 8.42 6.43 17.68
CA ALA A 297 7.00 6.83 17.63
C ALA A 297 6.54 7.43 16.29
N HIS A 298 7.43 8.13 15.57
CA HIS A 298 7.13 8.75 14.26
C HIS A 298 7.37 7.80 13.06
N ASN A 299 7.97 6.63 13.31
CA ASN A 299 8.33 5.64 12.31
C ASN A 299 7.52 4.35 12.55
N ASP A 300 8.06 3.37 13.27
CA ASP A 300 7.46 2.04 13.42
C ASP A 300 6.23 2.01 14.33
N PHE A 301 6.09 2.98 15.24
CA PHE A 301 4.99 3.03 16.24
C PHE A 301 3.96 4.14 15.99
N ILE A 302 3.89 4.70 14.79
CA ILE A 302 2.95 5.81 14.48
C ILE A 302 1.47 5.44 14.69
N PHE A 303 1.11 4.16 14.56
CA PHE A 303 -0.24 3.67 14.86
C PHE A 303 -0.61 3.83 16.35
N ALA A 304 0.36 3.74 17.26
CA ALA A 304 0.14 3.95 18.69
C ALA A 304 -0.23 5.41 18.97
N ILE A 305 0.50 6.36 18.38
CA ILE A 305 0.22 7.80 18.49
C ILE A 305 -1.12 8.17 17.82
N ILE A 306 -1.50 7.49 16.72
CA ILE A 306 -2.84 7.62 16.12
C ILE A 306 -3.92 7.18 17.10
N GLY A 307 -3.74 6.04 17.78
CA GLY A 307 -4.68 5.58 18.80
C GLY A 307 -4.74 6.48 20.02
N GLU A 308 -3.61 7.05 20.44
CA GLU A 308 -3.57 8.01 21.55
C GLU A 308 -4.29 9.31 21.20
N GLU A 309 -3.94 9.96 20.08
CA GLU A 309 -4.45 11.29 19.74
C GLU A 309 -5.87 11.29 19.14
N LEU A 310 -6.26 10.22 18.44
CA LEU A 310 -7.55 10.10 17.72
C LEU A 310 -8.44 8.94 18.19
N GLY A 311 -7.99 8.15 19.18
CA GLY A 311 -8.76 7.07 19.78
C GLY A 311 -9.08 5.91 18.84
N LEU A 312 -10.07 5.13 19.26
CA LEU A 312 -10.66 4.05 18.45
C LEU A 312 -11.15 4.54 17.06
N PRO A 313 -11.82 5.71 16.89
CA PRO A 313 -12.21 6.21 15.57
C PRO A 313 -11.03 6.42 14.62
N GLY A 314 -9.93 7.03 15.08
CA GLY A 314 -8.75 7.26 14.23
C GLY A 314 -8.11 5.96 13.74
N THR A 315 -7.96 4.99 14.64
CA THR A 315 -7.41 3.66 14.30
C THR A 315 -8.33 2.85 13.39
N LEU A 316 -9.65 2.87 13.61
CA LEU A 316 -10.64 2.22 12.75
C LEU A 316 -10.74 2.87 11.36
N VAL A 317 -10.66 4.19 11.26
CA VAL A 317 -10.60 4.89 9.96
C VAL A 317 -9.35 4.48 9.19
N LEU A 318 -8.19 4.38 9.86
CA LEU A 318 -6.95 3.96 9.21
C LEU A 318 -7.01 2.51 8.72
N LEU A 319 -7.55 1.60 9.54
CA LEU A 319 -7.80 0.20 9.16
C LEU A 319 -8.75 0.14 7.95
N GLY A 320 -9.85 0.90 8.00
CA GLY A 320 -10.83 1.00 6.91
C GLY A 320 -10.23 1.51 5.59
N LEU A 321 -9.28 2.45 5.64
CA LEU A 321 -8.54 2.91 4.46
C LEU A 321 -7.65 1.82 3.86
N PHE A 322 -6.92 1.05 4.68
CA PHE A 322 -6.15 -0.10 4.19
C PHE A 322 -7.06 -1.21 3.63
N CYS A 323 -8.20 -1.48 4.26
CA CYS A 323 -9.22 -2.38 3.72
C CYS A 323 -9.78 -1.90 2.38
N ALA A 324 -10.10 -0.61 2.24
CA ALA A 324 -10.56 -0.02 0.99
C ALA A 324 -9.50 -0.12 -0.13
N LEU A 325 -8.23 0.12 0.18
CA LEU A 325 -7.11 -0.07 -0.75
C LEU A 325 -7.01 -1.53 -1.21
N ALA A 326 -7.10 -2.48 -0.28
CA ALA A 326 -7.06 -3.91 -0.59
C ALA A 326 -8.25 -4.35 -1.47
N LEU A 327 -9.48 -3.90 -1.16
CA LEU A 327 -10.68 -4.20 -1.93
C LEU A 327 -10.60 -3.65 -3.36
N VAL A 328 -10.03 -2.45 -3.55
CA VAL A 328 -9.81 -1.88 -4.89
C VAL A 328 -8.74 -2.65 -5.67
N CYS A 329 -7.62 -3.02 -5.04
CA CYS A 329 -6.62 -3.86 -5.68
C CYS A 329 -7.21 -5.22 -6.10
N TYR A 330 -8.03 -5.84 -5.24
CA TYR A 330 -8.75 -7.07 -5.54
C TYR A 330 -9.74 -6.89 -6.70
N ARG A 331 -10.47 -5.76 -6.76
CA ARG A 331 -11.37 -5.42 -7.89
C ARG A 331 -10.60 -5.33 -9.21
N ILE A 332 -9.43 -4.68 -9.23
CA ILE A 332 -8.54 -4.61 -10.41
C ILE A 332 -8.06 -6.01 -10.84
N VAL A 333 -7.67 -6.86 -9.88
CA VAL A 333 -7.25 -8.26 -10.11
C VAL A 333 -8.35 -9.09 -10.79
N LEU A 334 -9.61 -8.93 -10.37
CA LEU A 334 -10.75 -9.65 -10.94
C LEU A 334 -11.16 -9.13 -12.32
N ARG A 335 -11.08 -7.82 -12.57
CA ARG A 335 -11.59 -7.16 -13.79
C ARG A 335 -10.59 -7.06 -14.94
N THR A 336 -9.32 -7.44 -14.72
CA THR A 336 -8.27 -7.34 -15.75
C THR A 336 -8.06 -8.66 -16.49
N ASP A 337 -8.03 -8.62 -17.82
CA ASP A 337 -7.68 -9.75 -18.68
C ASP A 337 -6.17 -9.96 -18.81
N ASP A 338 -5.36 -8.91 -18.59
CA ASP A 338 -3.90 -9.01 -18.67
C ASP A 338 -3.35 -9.73 -17.43
N THR A 339 -2.76 -10.91 -17.66
CA THR A 339 -2.14 -11.74 -16.62
C THR A 339 -0.97 -11.02 -15.93
N PHE A 340 -0.21 -10.17 -16.62
CA PHE A 340 0.84 -9.36 -16.00
C PHE A 340 0.23 -8.34 -15.01
N VAL A 341 -0.79 -7.60 -15.44
CA VAL A 341 -1.50 -6.63 -14.58
C VAL A 341 -2.11 -7.33 -13.36
N ARG A 342 -2.71 -8.51 -13.55
CA ARG A 342 -3.29 -9.33 -12.48
C ARG A 342 -2.26 -9.70 -11.41
N ILE A 343 -1.13 -10.29 -11.82
CA ILE A 343 -0.09 -10.74 -10.90
C ILE A 343 0.62 -9.54 -10.25
N ALA A 344 0.94 -8.48 -11.02
CA ALA A 344 1.57 -7.28 -10.49
C ALA A 344 0.70 -6.57 -9.43
N THR A 345 -0.60 -6.44 -9.70
CA THR A 345 -1.56 -5.84 -8.74
C THR A 345 -1.66 -6.65 -7.46
N ALA A 346 -1.73 -7.98 -7.56
CA ALA A 346 -1.72 -8.85 -6.38
C ALA A 346 -0.41 -8.75 -5.58
N GLY A 347 0.74 -8.59 -6.25
CA GLY A 347 2.03 -8.36 -5.60
C GLY A 347 2.09 -7.04 -4.81
N VAL A 348 1.60 -5.93 -5.39
CA VAL A 348 1.53 -4.63 -4.68
C VAL A 348 0.50 -4.67 -3.54
N MET A 349 -0.64 -5.34 -3.75
CA MET A 349 -1.64 -5.56 -2.71
C MET A 349 -1.05 -6.33 -1.53
N ALA A 350 -0.37 -7.46 -1.80
CA ALA A 350 0.30 -8.26 -0.79
C ALA A 350 1.37 -7.46 -0.05
N TRP A 351 2.19 -6.67 -0.76
CA TRP A 351 3.16 -5.75 -0.15
C TRP A 351 2.50 -4.84 0.88
N ILE A 352 1.56 -3.99 0.46
CA ILE A 352 0.98 -2.94 1.30
C ILE A 352 0.19 -3.55 2.47
N VAL A 353 -0.62 -4.58 2.22
CA VAL A 353 -1.47 -5.20 3.24
C VAL A 353 -0.65 -5.96 4.26
N ILE A 354 0.32 -6.78 3.85
CA ILE A 354 1.15 -7.56 4.79
C ILE A 354 2.03 -6.60 5.62
N GLN A 355 2.58 -5.55 5.01
CA GLN A 355 3.36 -4.54 5.72
C GLN A 355 2.50 -3.80 6.76
N ALA A 356 1.25 -3.44 6.42
CA ALA A 356 0.32 -2.81 7.37
C ALA A 356 -0.12 -3.75 8.50
N VAL A 357 -0.44 -5.02 8.20
CA VAL A 357 -0.80 -6.03 9.20
C VAL A 357 0.35 -6.31 10.17
N ILE A 358 1.60 -6.37 9.68
CA ILE A 358 2.78 -6.55 10.54
C ILE A 358 2.97 -5.35 11.46
N ASN A 359 2.88 -4.11 10.94
CA ASN A 359 3.06 -2.90 11.73
C ASN A 359 1.96 -2.76 12.81
N ILE A 360 0.68 -2.79 12.40
CA ILE A 360 -0.47 -2.65 13.29
C ILE A 360 -0.47 -3.78 14.32
N GLY A 361 -0.25 -5.03 13.86
CA GLY A 361 -0.19 -6.23 14.70
C GLY A 361 0.92 -6.17 15.76
N ALA A 362 2.06 -5.56 15.46
CA ALA A 362 3.13 -5.34 16.44
C ALA A 362 2.73 -4.32 17.50
N VAL A 363 2.05 -3.23 17.11
CA VAL A 363 1.60 -2.19 18.06
C VAL A 363 0.52 -2.70 19.01
N ILE A 364 -0.48 -3.44 18.51
CA ILE A 364 -1.53 -4.05 19.36
C ILE A 364 -1.06 -5.35 20.07
N GLY A 365 0.17 -5.81 19.83
CA GLY A 365 0.77 -6.96 20.51
C GLY A 365 0.40 -8.34 19.97
N LEU A 366 -0.32 -8.45 18.85
CA LEU A 366 -0.58 -9.73 18.17
C LEU A 366 0.68 -10.32 17.50
N LEU A 367 1.66 -9.47 17.15
CA LEU A 367 2.91 -9.85 16.51
C LEU A 367 4.12 -9.27 17.26
N PRO A 368 5.33 -9.85 17.09
CA PRO A 368 6.56 -9.28 17.65
C PRO A 368 6.96 -7.98 16.93
N VAL A 369 7.76 -7.15 17.60
CA VAL A 369 8.25 -5.86 17.07
C VAL A 369 9.34 -6.08 16.03
N ILE A 370 8.96 -6.15 14.75
CA ILE A 370 9.90 -6.43 13.66
C ILE A 370 10.65 -5.17 13.18
N GLY A 371 10.10 -3.96 13.40
CA GLY A 371 10.71 -2.69 13.00
C GLY A 371 10.48 -2.38 11.51
N VAL A 372 9.21 -2.18 11.15
CA VAL A 372 8.74 -2.00 9.78
C VAL A 372 7.73 -0.85 9.74
N PRO A 373 7.90 0.17 8.86
CA PRO A 373 7.02 1.33 8.81
C PRO A 373 5.62 0.99 8.25
N LEU A 374 4.61 1.72 8.69
CA LEU A 374 3.26 1.67 8.15
C LEU A 374 3.21 2.36 6.77
N PRO A 375 2.81 1.69 5.68
CA PRO A 375 2.88 2.26 4.33
C PRO A 375 2.09 3.56 4.20
N LEU A 376 2.65 4.55 3.49
CA LEU A 376 2.12 5.91 3.29
C LEU A 376 1.98 6.79 4.55
N VAL A 377 1.95 6.20 5.74
CA VAL A 377 1.62 6.91 7.00
C VAL A 377 2.88 7.24 7.80
N SER A 378 3.76 6.26 8.03
CA SER A 378 5.00 6.45 8.80
C SER A 378 6.00 7.38 8.11
N TYR A 379 6.88 7.99 8.91
CA TYR A 379 8.05 8.71 8.39
C TYR A 379 8.97 7.75 7.63
N GLY A 380 9.33 8.09 6.38
CA GLY A 380 10.19 7.22 5.58
C GLY A 380 10.21 7.58 4.10
N GLY A 381 11.13 8.47 3.70
CA GLY A 381 11.16 9.05 2.35
C GLY A 381 11.24 8.03 1.21
N SER A 382 12.15 7.05 1.29
CA SER A 382 12.30 6.00 0.26
C SER A 382 11.05 5.11 0.15
N SER A 383 10.44 4.75 1.28
CA SER A 383 9.26 3.88 1.28
C SER A 383 8.01 4.61 0.80
N LEU A 384 7.81 5.86 1.23
CA LEU A 384 6.74 6.72 0.74
C LEU A 384 6.83 6.90 -0.79
N MET A 385 7.99 7.33 -1.30
CA MET A 385 8.19 7.54 -2.74
C MET A 385 7.96 6.27 -3.55
N THR A 386 8.51 5.13 -3.12
CA THR A 386 8.38 3.87 -3.88
C THR A 386 6.96 3.32 -3.81
N THR A 387 6.29 3.42 -2.67
CA THR A 387 4.88 3.02 -2.52
C THR A 387 3.97 3.90 -3.38
N MET A 388 4.18 5.22 -3.39
CA MET A 388 3.46 6.14 -4.27
C MET A 388 3.73 5.86 -5.76
N PHE A 389 4.95 5.48 -6.14
CA PHE A 389 5.25 5.06 -7.52
C PHE A 389 4.53 3.75 -7.91
N ALA A 390 4.49 2.76 -7.01
CA ALA A 390 3.73 1.53 -7.19
C ALA A 390 2.22 1.77 -7.28
N LEU A 391 1.67 2.71 -6.49
CA LEU A 391 0.27 3.11 -6.59
C LEU A 391 -0.01 3.89 -7.89
N GLY A 392 0.97 4.65 -8.40
CA GLY A 392 0.94 5.24 -9.73
C GLY A 392 0.82 4.18 -10.84
N MET A 393 1.58 3.09 -10.73
CA MET A 393 1.43 1.92 -11.61
C MET A 393 0.02 1.31 -11.52
N LEU A 394 -0.52 1.10 -10.31
CA LEU A 394 -1.88 0.54 -10.14
C LEU A 394 -2.97 1.47 -10.68
N LEU A 395 -2.83 2.79 -10.51
CA LEU A 395 -3.72 3.79 -11.12
C LEU A 395 -3.62 3.76 -12.66
N SER A 396 -2.44 3.51 -13.22
CA SER A 396 -2.24 3.27 -14.66
C SER A 396 -2.98 2.01 -15.15
N PHE A 397 -3.03 0.97 -14.32
CA PHE A 397 -3.78 -0.25 -14.60
C PHE A 397 -5.30 -0.02 -14.50
N ALA A 398 -5.77 0.63 -13.44
CA ALA A 398 -7.19 0.94 -13.21
C ALA A 398 -7.80 1.81 -14.33
N ARG A 399 -7.03 2.74 -14.93
CA ARG A 399 -7.44 3.52 -16.11
C ARG A 399 -7.68 2.69 -17.37
N ARG A 400 -7.20 1.45 -17.41
CA ARG A 400 -7.29 0.53 -18.55
C ARG A 400 -8.20 -0.67 -18.25
N GLU A 401 -8.98 -0.63 -17.17
CA GLU A 401 -10.12 -1.54 -17.02
C GLU A 401 -11.13 -1.37 -18.17
N PRO A 402 -11.83 -2.43 -18.61
CA PRO A 402 -12.88 -2.34 -19.63
C PRO A 402 -13.94 -1.28 -19.28
N GLY A 403 -14.24 -0.39 -20.23
CA GLY A 403 -15.17 0.74 -20.09
C GLY A 403 -14.65 1.94 -19.26
N CYS A 404 -13.50 1.84 -18.58
CA CYS A 404 -12.96 2.94 -17.77
C CYS A 404 -12.44 4.10 -18.63
N ALA A 405 -11.69 3.80 -19.69
CA ALA A 405 -11.16 4.81 -20.60
C ALA A 405 -12.25 5.62 -21.31
N GLU A 406 -13.35 4.97 -21.71
CA GLU A 406 -14.53 5.59 -22.32
C GLU A 406 -15.29 6.45 -21.31
N ALA A 407 -15.53 5.96 -20.09
CA ALA A 407 -16.19 6.73 -19.05
C ALA A 407 -15.37 7.96 -18.60
N LEU A 408 -14.03 7.91 -18.67
CA LEU A 408 -13.13 9.03 -18.40
C LEU A 408 -13.06 10.04 -19.56
N SER A 409 -13.22 9.62 -20.82
CA SER A 409 -13.24 10.53 -21.97
C SER A 409 -14.61 11.17 -22.21
N ALA A 410 -15.70 10.45 -21.93
CA ALA A 410 -17.08 10.92 -22.06
C ALA A 410 -17.47 12.01 -21.03
N LYS A 411 -16.72 12.13 -19.92
CA LYS A 411 -16.87 13.25 -18.98
C LYS A 411 -15.93 14.39 -19.40
N PRO A 412 -16.40 15.45 -20.09
CA PRO A 412 -15.56 16.61 -20.32
C PRO A 412 -15.12 17.18 -18.98
N SER A 413 -13.83 17.48 -18.84
CA SER A 413 -13.29 18.07 -17.61
C SER A 413 -14.08 19.34 -17.25
N VAL A 414 -14.25 19.61 -15.95
CA VAL A 414 -14.92 20.83 -15.48
C VAL A 414 -14.26 22.07 -16.10
N VAL A 415 -12.93 22.04 -16.25
CA VAL A 415 -12.12 23.02 -16.98
C VAL A 415 -12.59 23.23 -18.43
N ARG A 416 -12.93 22.17 -19.18
CA ARG A 416 -13.47 22.29 -20.54
C ARG A 416 -14.87 22.93 -20.56
N ARG A 417 -15.71 22.67 -19.55
CA ARG A 417 -16.99 23.39 -19.39
C ARG A 417 -16.75 24.87 -19.08
N SER A 418 -15.84 25.21 -18.16
CA SER A 418 -15.49 26.60 -17.85
C SER A 418 -14.92 27.36 -19.05
N LEU A 419 -14.04 26.74 -19.84
CA LEU A 419 -13.47 27.33 -21.05
C LEU A 419 -14.51 27.50 -22.17
N ALA A 420 -15.53 26.62 -22.25
CA ALA A 420 -16.61 26.76 -23.22
C ALA A 420 -17.59 27.91 -22.92
N VAL A 421 -17.53 28.49 -21.71
CA VAL A 421 -18.31 29.69 -21.33
C VAL A 421 -17.58 31.00 -21.69
N LEU A 422 -16.28 30.95 -22.02
CA LEU A 422 -15.57 32.14 -22.50
C LEU A 422 -16.09 32.53 -23.89
N PRO A 423 -16.64 33.74 -24.10
CA PRO A 423 -17.05 34.18 -25.41
C PRO A 423 -15.83 34.26 -26.33
N GLY A 424 -15.81 33.43 -27.38
CA GLY A 424 -14.80 33.52 -28.42
C GLY A 424 -14.81 34.92 -29.02
N ARG A 425 -13.72 35.67 -28.83
CA ARG A 425 -13.58 37.05 -29.29
C ARG A 425 -13.64 37.05 -30.82
N ARG A 426 -14.83 37.28 -31.39
CA ARG A 426 -15.04 37.47 -32.82
C ARG A 426 -14.29 38.73 -33.26
N GLY A 427 -13.05 38.57 -33.70
CA GLY A 427 -12.36 39.58 -34.49
C GLY A 427 -13.17 39.85 -35.74
N ARG A 428 -13.78 41.04 -35.83
CA ARG A 428 -14.29 41.57 -37.08
C ARG A 428 -13.10 41.95 -37.98
N ARG A 429 -13.38 41.94 -39.28
CA ARG A 429 -12.49 42.46 -40.34
C ARG A 429 -12.18 43.93 -40.11
#